data_AF-A0A9W9KGN2-F1
#
_entry.id   AF-A0A9W9KGN2-F1
#
_cell.length_a   1.000
_cell.length_b   1.000
_cell.length_c   1.000
_cell.angle_alpha   90.00
_cell.angle_beta   90.00
_cell.angle_gamma   90.00
#
_symmetry.space_group_name_H-M   'P 1'
#
loop_
_entity.id
_entity.type
_entity.pdbx_description
1 polymer ?
#
loop_
_entity_poly.entity_id
_entity_poly.type
_entity_poly.pdbx_seq_one_letter_code
_entity_poly.pdbx_strand_id
1 'polypeptide(L)'
;MPSQGLLTSYLLSSTPHALTRATTHPFLVSAGRGTIPKPLLSQWLSQDRLYAQSYIRFIGLLLAKIRLPAHNPNSATPRVATSEQHAVDVLIDALVNIRTELRFFDDTAAEYDLDLTAISVEEGGVGLGESGTGSYITTSADISTTGSGSCPGFTGGHAGKGTETGERESGLHGLCGSQGECQMQADGGEVCYPPTQSNSNSITNTQTTQNIQQGQDQSQPANLEPTHGECDPACRTTDTSNPSAEPLERGGPIFFCATRTTRAYIDLFMSAGSAGVSVLEGLAVLWATEVCYLRSWRYASSFLKEREANPSSDDTDGGALRDKFIPNWSSAEFEAFVNGIGDVLDEMAESIKGAEEAEMMRGRCLEWWRQVVWLEERFWPTL
;
A
#
# COMPACT_ATOMS: atom_id res chain seq x y z
N MET A 1 15.36 -21.82 -24.62
CA MET A 1 15.64 -20.81 -23.59
C MET A 1 15.15 -21.39 -22.28
N PRO A 2 15.96 -21.54 -21.22
CA PRO A 2 15.40 -21.98 -19.95
C PRO A 2 14.36 -20.93 -19.56
N SER A 3 13.15 -21.38 -19.25
CA SER A 3 12.13 -20.53 -18.64
C SER A 3 12.77 -19.86 -17.44
N GLN A 4 13.03 -18.56 -17.54
CA GLN A 4 13.44 -17.79 -16.38
C GLN A 4 12.31 -17.98 -15.35
N GLY A 5 12.64 -18.41 -14.14
CA GLY A 5 11.63 -18.78 -13.14
C GLY A 5 10.67 -17.64 -12.82
N LEU A 6 9.58 -17.97 -12.14
CA LEU A 6 8.56 -17.04 -11.67
C LEU A 6 9.21 -15.79 -11.04
N LEU A 7 8.65 -14.61 -11.33
CA LEU A 7 9.16 -13.33 -10.82
C LEU A 7 9.15 -13.33 -9.29
N THR A 8 8.06 -13.80 -8.67
CA THR A 8 7.95 -13.95 -7.22
C THR A 8 9.11 -14.78 -6.63
N SER A 9 9.40 -15.93 -7.23
CA SER A 9 10.50 -16.82 -6.81
C SER A 9 11.87 -16.16 -6.97
N TYR A 10 12.06 -15.39 -8.05
CA TYR A 10 13.28 -14.61 -8.26
C TYR A 10 13.45 -13.52 -7.20
N LEU A 11 12.40 -12.77 -6.87
CA LEU A 11 12.45 -11.71 -5.86
C LEU A 11 12.80 -12.28 -4.47
N LEU A 12 12.14 -13.35 -4.05
CA LEU A 12 12.42 -14.02 -2.77
C LEU A 12 13.86 -14.52 -2.65
N SER A 13 14.39 -15.09 -3.72
CA SER A 13 15.76 -15.64 -3.74
C SER A 13 16.85 -14.57 -3.88
N SER A 14 16.49 -13.34 -4.26
CA SER A 14 17.45 -12.26 -4.50
C SER A 14 18.01 -11.62 -3.22
N THR A 15 17.26 -11.63 -2.10
CA THR A 15 17.70 -11.00 -0.85
C THR A 15 17.34 -11.82 0.40
N PRO A 16 17.74 -13.10 0.51
CA PRO A 16 17.27 -14.00 1.56
C PRO A 16 17.62 -13.50 2.97
N HIS A 17 18.85 -13.00 3.18
CA HIS A 17 19.27 -12.51 4.49
C HIS A 17 18.55 -11.22 4.91
N ALA A 18 18.32 -10.29 3.99
CA ALA A 18 17.59 -9.06 4.30
C ALA A 18 16.13 -9.38 4.61
N LEU A 19 15.52 -10.28 3.83
CA LEU A 19 14.16 -10.74 4.06
C LEU A 19 14.03 -11.41 5.44
N THR A 20 14.96 -12.28 5.83
CA THR A 20 14.94 -12.88 7.17
C THR A 20 14.98 -11.81 8.25
N ARG A 21 15.86 -10.81 8.16
CA ARG A 21 15.91 -9.73 9.18
C ARG A 21 14.62 -8.92 9.22
N ALA A 22 14.04 -8.64 8.06
CA ALA A 22 12.77 -7.93 7.93
C ALA A 22 11.59 -8.68 8.58
N THR A 23 11.57 -10.01 8.50
CA THR A 23 10.41 -10.81 8.93
C THR A 23 10.64 -11.63 10.21
N THR A 24 11.78 -11.45 10.90
CA THR A 24 12.10 -12.16 12.16
C THR A 24 12.57 -11.21 13.26
N HIS A 25 11.99 -10.01 13.30
CA HIS A 25 12.37 -8.95 14.24
C HIS A 25 12.08 -9.32 15.72
N PRO A 26 12.89 -8.86 16.70
CA PRO A 26 12.63 -9.10 18.13
C PRO A 26 11.24 -8.67 18.63
N PHE A 27 10.66 -7.65 18.00
CA PHE A 27 9.27 -7.23 18.24
C PHE A 27 8.29 -8.40 18.03
N LEU A 28 8.44 -9.18 16.94
CA LEU A 28 7.57 -10.31 16.60
C LEU A 28 7.69 -11.45 17.60
N VAL A 29 8.90 -11.69 18.12
CA VAL A 29 9.13 -12.67 19.19
C VAL A 29 8.39 -12.24 20.46
N SER A 30 8.51 -10.98 20.82
CA SER A 30 7.88 -10.43 22.04
C SER A 30 6.36 -10.35 21.90
N ALA A 31 5.85 -10.11 20.69
CA ALA A 31 4.44 -10.17 20.34
C ALA A 31 3.87 -11.58 20.55
N GLY A 32 4.51 -12.60 19.98
CA GLY A 32 4.08 -13.99 20.18
C GLY A 32 4.20 -14.50 21.62
N ARG A 33 5.08 -13.89 22.42
CA ARG A 33 5.23 -14.20 23.86
C ARG A 33 4.31 -13.38 24.78
N GLY A 34 3.54 -12.43 24.25
CA GLY A 34 2.65 -11.59 25.06
C GLY A 34 3.40 -10.61 25.97
N THR A 35 4.57 -10.12 25.54
CA THR A 35 5.46 -9.25 26.34
C THR A 35 5.56 -7.81 25.81
N ILE A 36 4.78 -7.46 24.79
CA ILE A 36 4.66 -6.08 24.27
C ILE A 36 3.74 -5.26 25.19
N PRO A 37 4.20 -4.14 25.78
CA PRO A 37 3.35 -3.27 26.58
C PRO A 37 2.34 -2.51 25.72
N LYS A 38 1.14 -2.21 26.25
CA LYS A 38 0.10 -1.41 25.56
C LYS A 38 0.63 -0.11 24.92
N PRO A 39 1.45 0.73 25.59
CA PRO A 39 1.94 1.97 24.96
C PRO A 39 2.78 1.72 23.70
N LEU A 40 3.58 0.65 23.70
CA LEU A 40 4.40 0.27 22.54
C LEU A 40 3.53 -0.28 21.42
N LEU A 41 2.52 -1.09 21.75
CA LEU A 41 1.53 -1.58 20.80
C LEU A 41 0.74 -0.44 20.16
N SER A 42 0.25 0.51 20.97
CA SER A 42 -0.41 1.74 20.52
C SER A 42 0.45 2.52 19.55
N GLN A 43 1.71 2.77 19.92
CA GLN A 43 2.65 3.49 19.06
C GLN A 43 2.81 2.81 17.70
N TRP A 44 3.01 1.49 17.67
CA TRP A 44 3.16 0.73 16.43
C TRP A 44 1.88 0.75 15.59
N LEU A 45 0.72 0.47 16.19
CA LEU A 45 -0.58 0.49 15.50
C LEU A 45 -0.92 1.87 14.92
N SER A 46 -0.55 2.96 15.59
CA SER A 46 -0.72 4.30 15.01
C SER A 46 0.12 4.50 13.74
N GLN A 47 1.34 3.96 13.69
CA GLN A 47 2.14 4.01 12.47
C GLN A 47 1.56 3.11 11.38
N ASP A 48 1.07 1.92 11.75
CA ASP A 48 0.45 0.96 10.83
C ASP A 48 -0.87 1.49 10.25
N ARG A 49 -1.62 2.25 11.04
CA ARG A 49 -2.82 2.96 10.58
C ARG A 49 -2.50 4.00 9.49
N LEU A 50 -1.45 4.81 9.69
CA LEU A 50 -1.02 5.79 8.69
C LEU A 50 -0.53 5.11 7.40
N TYR A 51 0.18 4.00 7.55
CA TYR A 51 0.57 3.13 6.44
C TYR A 51 -0.68 2.63 5.68
N ALA A 52 -1.66 2.05 6.37
CA ALA A 52 -2.91 1.54 5.78
C ALA A 52 -3.73 2.63 5.06
N GLN A 53 -3.76 3.85 5.59
CA GLN A 53 -4.41 4.99 4.92
C GLN A 53 -3.71 5.36 3.60
N SER A 54 -2.38 5.35 3.58
CA SER A 54 -1.61 5.63 2.36
C SER A 54 -1.69 4.50 1.32
N TYR A 55 -1.82 3.26 1.78
CA TYR A 55 -2.04 2.07 0.95
C TYR A 55 -3.30 2.24 0.08
N ILE A 56 -4.41 2.74 0.64
CA ILE A 56 -5.65 3.00 -0.12
C ILE A 56 -5.39 3.91 -1.33
N ARG A 57 -4.64 4.99 -1.12
CA ARG A 57 -4.31 5.96 -2.18
C ARG A 57 -3.45 5.30 -3.26
N PHE A 58 -2.45 4.52 -2.84
CA PHE A 58 -1.58 3.77 -3.75
C PHE A 58 -2.36 2.80 -4.64
N ILE A 59 -3.24 1.98 -4.07
CA ILE A 59 -4.05 1.05 -4.86
C ILE A 59 -4.99 1.80 -5.81
N GLY A 60 -5.58 2.92 -5.36
CA GLY A 60 -6.38 3.80 -6.23
C GLY A 60 -5.59 4.33 -7.43
N LEU A 61 -4.31 4.67 -7.24
CA LEU A 61 -3.42 5.08 -8.33
C LEU A 61 -3.11 3.92 -9.30
N LEU A 62 -2.94 2.70 -8.80
CA LEU A 62 -2.75 1.52 -9.66
C LEU A 62 -3.99 1.23 -10.51
N LEU A 63 -5.17 1.22 -9.89
CA LEU A 63 -6.44 1.02 -10.58
C LEU A 63 -6.66 2.05 -11.69
N ALA A 64 -6.31 3.32 -11.46
CA ALA A 64 -6.45 4.39 -12.44
C ALA A 64 -5.62 4.17 -13.73
N LYS A 65 -4.59 3.31 -13.69
CA LYS A 65 -3.70 3.02 -14.82
C LYS A 65 -4.19 1.85 -15.67
N ILE A 66 -5.04 0.98 -15.12
CA ILE A 66 -5.48 -0.23 -15.81
C ILE A 66 -6.59 0.13 -16.82
N ARG A 67 -6.47 -0.41 -18.04
CA ARG A 67 -7.47 -0.26 -19.10
C ARG A 67 -8.13 -1.61 -19.34
N LEU A 68 -9.41 -1.72 -18.98
CA LEU A 68 -10.19 -2.91 -19.27
C LEU A 68 -10.62 -2.93 -20.75
N PRO A 69 -10.71 -4.11 -21.39
CA PRO A 69 -11.13 -4.22 -22.79
C PRO A 69 -12.53 -3.65 -23.05
N ALA A 70 -12.66 -2.73 -24.01
CA ALA A 70 -13.93 -2.04 -24.31
C ALA A 70 -14.86 -2.80 -25.29
N HIS A 71 -14.42 -3.93 -25.85
CA HIS A 71 -15.15 -4.62 -26.92
C HIS A 71 -16.32 -5.46 -26.39
N ASN A 72 -17.38 -5.63 -27.20
CA ASN A 72 -18.54 -6.46 -26.87
C ASN A 72 -18.18 -7.95 -26.67
N PRO A 73 -18.79 -8.65 -25.69
CA PRO A 73 -18.63 -10.09 -25.51
C PRO A 73 -19.09 -10.84 -26.77
N ASN A 74 -18.33 -11.85 -27.18
CA ASN A 74 -18.63 -12.67 -28.36
C ASN A 74 -18.89 -14.11 -27.92
N SER A 75 -20.10 -14.62 -28.17
CA SER A 75 -20.50 -15.98 -27.79
C SER A 75 -19.75 -17.09 -28.53
N ALA A 76 -19.16 -16.78 -29.70
CA ALA A 76 -18.34 -17.73 -30.47
C ALA A 76 -16.90 -17.85 -29.94
N THR A 77 -16.44 -16.87 -29.15
CA THR A 77 -15.09 -16.85 -28.56
C THR A 77 -15.19 -16.30 -27.13
N PRO A 78 -15.53 -17.16 -26.14
CA PRO A 78 -15.52 -16.77 -24.74
C PRO A 78 -14.16 -16.16 -24.39
N ARG A 79 -14.16 -14.95 -23.82
CA ARG A 79 -12.89 -14.32 -23.45
C ARG A 79 -12.33 -15.04 -22.23
N VAL A 80 -11.09 -15.48 -22.35
CA VAL A 80 -10.25 -15.74 -21.18
C VAL A 80 -10.01 -14.39 -20.53
N ALA A 81 -10.14 -14.34 -19.20
CA ALA A 81 -9.87 -13.11 -18.46
C ALA A 81 -8.41 -12.69 -18.69
N THR A 82 -8.19 -11.39 -18.89
CA THR A 82 -6.85 -10.85 -19.13
C THR A 82 -6.12 -10.65 -17.79
N SER A 83 -4.79 -10.68 -17.80
CA SER A 83 -3.98 -10.36 -16.61
C SER A 83 -4.34 -8.99 -16.00
N GLU A 84 -4.77 -8.03 -16.81
CA GLU A 84 -5.27 -6.72 -16.38
C GLU A 84 -6.61 -6.81 -15.65
N GLN A 85 -7.48 -7.75 -16.01
CA GLN A 85 -8.74 -7.99 -15.28
C GLN A 85 -8.43 -8.61 -13.92
N HIS A 86 -7.57 -9.63 -13.87
CA HIS A 86 -7.13 -10.21 -12.60
C HIS A 86 -6.43 -9.19 -11.70
N ALA A 87 -5.62 -8.28 -12.28
CA ALA A 87 -5.02 -7.18 -11.54
C ALA A 87 -6.07 -6.24 -10.95
N VAL A 88 -7.13 -5.90 -11.68
CA VAL A 88 -8.24 -5.10 -11.12
C VAL A 88 -8.91 -5.82 -9.96
N ASP A 89 -9.21 -7.11 -10.12
CA ASP A 89 -9.90 -7.91 -9.09
C ASP A 89 -9.07 -7.95 -7.80
N VAL A 90 -7.79 -8.29 -7.88
CA VAL A 90 -6.88 -8.33 -6.73
C VAL A 90 -6.71 -6.96 -6.06
N LEU A 91 -6.62 -5.88 -6.84
CA LEU A 91 -6.52 -4.52 -6.30
C LEU A 91 -7.82 -4.09 -5.61
N ILE A 92 -8.99 -4.51 -6.10
CA ILE A 92 -10.27 -4.27 -5.42
C ILE A 92 -10.33 -5.06 -4.11
N ASP A 93 -9.93 -6.32 -4.12
CA ASP A 93 -9.87 -7.16 -2.92
C ASP A 93 -8.93 -6.55 -1.87
N ALA A 94 -7.78 -6.02 -2.30
CA ALA A 94 -6.86 -5.28 -1.44
C ALA A 94 -7.52 -4.06 -0.77
N LEU A 95 -8.31 -3.27 -1.52
CA LEU A 95 -9.07 -2.15 -0.96
C LEU A 95 -10.17 -2.59 0.02
N VAL A 96 -10.83 -3.71 -0.27
CA VAL A 96 -11.84 -4.28 0.63
C VAL A 96 -11.21 -4.75 1.94
N ASN A 97 -10.05 -5.41 1.86
CA ASN A 97 -9.28 -5.90 2.99
C ASN A 97 -8.79 -4.74 3.85
N ILE A 98 -8.05 -3.77 3.30
CA ILE A 98 -7.48 -2.67 4.08
C ILE A 98 -8.56 -1.78 4.73
N ARG A 99 -9.72 -1.60 4.09
CA ARG A 99 -10.88 -0.90 4.69
C ARG A 99 -11.49 -1.68 5.86
N THR A 100 -11.42 -3.00 5.80
CA THR A 100 -11.88 -3.87 6.90
C THR A 100 -10.86 -3.87 8.02
N GLU A 101 -9.57 -3.88 7.71
CA GLU A 101 -8.48 -3.76 8.69
C GLU A 101 -8.51 -2.44 9.46
N LEU A 102 -8.76 -1.31 8.79
CA LEU A 102 -8.89 -0.01 9.48
C LEU A 102 -10.04 -0.01 10.51
N ARG A 103 -11.17 -0.66 10.19
CA ARG A 103 -12.28 -0.85 11.14
C ARG A 103 -11.90 -1.80 12.27
N PHE A 104 -11.22 -2.89 11.92
CA PHE A 104 -10.68 -3.84 12.89
C PHE A 104 -9.69 -3.19 13.88
N PHE A 105 -8.89 -2.21 13.44
CA PHE A 105 -8.02 -1.42 14.32
C PHE A 105 -8.84 -0.58 15.31
N ASP A 106 -9.89 0.09 14.83
CA ASP A 106 -10.77 0.90 15.69
C ASP A 106 -11.49 0.03 16.74
N ASP A 107 -12.06 -1.10 16.32
CA ASP A 107 -12.78 -2.03 17.20
C ASP A 107 -11.84 -2.64 18.25
N THR A 108 -10.64 -3.06 17.84
CA THR A 108 -9.64 -3.66 18.74
C THR A 108 -9.08 -2.62 19.72
N ALA A 109 -8.87 -1.38 19.26
CA ALA A 109 -8.42 -0.30 20.13
C ALA A 109 -9.43 0.00 21.24
N ALA A 110 -10.72 0.01 20.91
CA ALA A 110 -11.79 0.18 21.89
C ALA A 110 -11.90 -1.01 22.87
N GLU A 111 -11.75 -2.24 22.38
CA GLU A 111 -11.83 -3.45 23.21
C GLU A 111 -10.66 -3.57 24.20
N TYR A 112 -9.44 -3.23 23.78
CA TYR A 112 -8.22 -3.41 24.57
C TYR A 112 -7.68 -2.12 25.20
N ASP A 113 -8.40 -1.00 25.10
CA ASP A 113 -7.98 0.30 25.65
C ASP A 113 -6.61 0.75 25.10
N LEU A 114 -6.51 0.82 23.77
CA LEU A 114 -5.32 1.28 23.05
C LEU A 114 -5.59 2.68 22.47
N ASP A 115 -4.69 3.64 22.71
CA ASP A 115 -4.74 4.95 22.06
C ASP A 115 -4.06 4.87 20.68
N LEU A 116 -4.82 5.10 19.62
CA LEU A 116 -4.32 5.09 18.24
C LEU A 116 -4.24 6.48 17.61
N THR A 117 -4.40 7.56 18.39
CA THR A 117 -4.49 8.93 17.89
C THR A 117 -3.22 9.36 17.14
N ALA A 118 -3.29 9.40 15.81
CA ALA A 118 -2.19 9.82 14.93
C ALA A 118 -2.50 11.18 14.30
N ILE A 119 -1.49 12.08 14.26
CA ILE A 119 -1.59 13.35 13.52
C ILE A 119 -1.04 13.12 12.11
N SER A 120 -1.85 13.45 11.10
CA SER A 120 -1.40 13.45 9.71
C SER A 120 -0.39 14.57 9.47
N VAL A 121 0.59 14.36 8.58
CA VAL A 121 1.63 15.37 8.26
C VAL A 121 1.03 16.72 7.83
N GLU A 122 -0.17 16.71 7.25
CA GLU A 122 -0.91 17.89 6.81
C GLU A 122 -1.52 18.71 7.99
N GLU A 123 -1.84 18.06 9.11
CA GLU A 123 -2.40 18.71 10.31
C GLU A 123 -1.32 19.20 11.28
N GLY A 124 -0.12 18.60 11.24
CA GLY A 124 1.01 18.99 12.08
C GLY A 124 1.69 20.32 11.71
N GLY A 125 1.22 21.00 10.64
CA GLY A 125 1.75 22.27 10.16
C GLY A 125 1.11 23.52 10.79
N VAL A 126 0.04 23.37 11.56
CA VAL A 126 -0.65 24.52 12.19
C VAL A 126 -0.25 24.58 13.66
N GLY A 127 0.61 25.55 14.00
CA GLY A 127 0.95 25.85 15.38
C GLY A 127 -0.31 26.08 16.20
N LEU A 128 -0.49 25.28 17.26
CA LEU A 128 -1.56 25.46 18.23
C LEU A 128 -1.31 26.73 19.05
N GLY A 129 -1.76 27.85 18.51
CA GLY A 129 -2.08 29.06 19.27
C GLY A 129 -3.48 28.91 19.87
N GLU A 130 -3.57 29.17 21.18
CA GLU A 130 -4.80 29.14 21.96
C GLU A 130 -5.98 29.91 21.33
N SER A 131 -7.17 29.36 21.57
CA SER A 131 -8.48 30.02 21.49
C SER A 131 -8.94 30.54 20.13
N GLY A 132 -9.84 29.79 19.51
CA GLY A 132 -10.74 30.33 18.49
C GLY A 132 -11.68 29.27 17.95
N THR A 133 -12.98 29.41 18.21
CA THR A 133 -14.03 28.74 17.45
C THR A 133 -13.85 29.06 15.96
N GLY A 134 -13.34 28.10 15.19
CA GLY A 134 -13.07 28.25 13.76
C GLY A 134 -13.47 26.99 13.01
N SER A 135 -14.72 26.97 12.54
CA SER A 135 -15.16 26.06 11.47
C SER A 135 -14.42 26.45 10.19
N TYR A 136 -13.55 25.56 9.68
CA TYR A 136 -12.95 25.70 8.36
C TYR A 136 -13.35 24.50 7.48
N ILE A 137 -14.52 24.66 6.88
CA ILE A 137 -14.89 24.34 5.49
C ILE A 137 -13.89 23.44 4.73
N THR A 138 -14.25 22.16 4.56
CA THR A 138 -13.99 21.44 3.30
C THR A 138 -15.30 21.39 2.53
N THR A 139 -15.35 22.11 1.41
CA THR A 139 -16.51 22.22 0.52
C THR A 139 -16.86 20.86 -0.08
N SER A 140 -17.85 20.17 0.49
CA SER A 140 -18.69 19.24 -0.28
C SER A 140 -19.76 20.08 -0.96
N ALA A 141 -19.72 20.15 -2.29
CA ALA A 141 -20.82 20.72 -3.05
C ALA A 141 -22.06 19.81 -2.87
N ASP A 142 -23.02 20.30 -2.09
CA ASP A 142 -24.36 19.73 -1.98
C ASP A 142 -25.06 19.79 -3.35
N ILE A 143 -25.13 18.67 -4.05
CA ILE A 143 -26.16 18.46 -5.08
C ILE A 143 -27.36 17.84 -4.38
N SER A 144 -28.28 18.71 -3.98
CA SER A 144 -29.64 18.36 -3.61
C SER A 144 -30.42 17.99 -4.87
N THR A 145 -30.71 16.70 -5.05
CA THR A 145 -31.86 16.28 -5.88
C THR A 145 -32.70 15.29 -5.10
N THR A 146 -33.78 15.82 -4.52
CA THR A 146 -34.96 15.05 -4.11
C THR A 146 -35.54 14.33 -5.31
N GLY A 147 -35.76 13.02 -5.22
CA GLY A 147 -36.49 12.28 -6.25
C GLY A 147 -36.47 10.77 -6.09
N SER A 148 -37.47 10.26 -5.37
CA SER A 148 -37.90 8.87 -5.20
C SER A 148 -37.58 7.89 -6.34
N GLY A 149 -37.23 6.66 -5.94
CA GLY A 149 -37.31 5.50 -6.81
C GLY A 149 -36.79 4.22 -6.15
N SER A 150 -37.60 3.63 -5.28
CA SER A 150 -37.43 2.24 -4.85
C SER A 150 -37.34 1.31 -6.06
N CYS A 151 -36.32 0.46 -6.11
CA CYS A 151 -36.41 -0.85 -6.78
C CYS A 151 -35.66 -1.92 -5.95
N PRO A 152 -36.28 -3.10 -5.74
CA PRO A 152 -35.79 -4.14 -4.84
C PRO A 152 -34.90 -5.15 -5.58
N GLY A 153 -34.00 -5.80 -4.84
CA GLY A 153 -33.19 -6.91 -5.36
C GLY A 153 -32.81 -7.86 -4.23
N PHE A 154 -33.73 -8.76 -3.92
CA PHE A 154 -33.64 -9.75 -2.86
C PHE A 154 -32.59 -10.84 -3.16
N THR A 155 -32.00 -11.32 -2.08
CA THR A 155 -31.15 -12.50 -1.92
C THR A 155 -31.79 -13.78 -2.48
N GLY A 156 -31.00 -14.60 -3.17
CA GLY A 156 -31.37 -15.97 -3.53
C GLY A 156 -31.38 -16.88 -2.31
N GLY A 157 -32.40 -17.75 -2.21
CA GLY A 157 -32.47 -18.80 -1.20
C GLY A 157 -33.79 -19.60 -1.23
N HIS A 158 -33.67 -20.86 -1.66
CA HIS A 158 -34.54 -22.03 -1.39
C HIS A 158 -35.94 -22.21 -2.03
N ALA A 159 -35.96 -23.16 -2.99
CA ALA A 159 -36.76 -24.40 -3.04
C ALA A 159 -38.25 -24.41 -2.64
N GLY A 160 -39.11 -24.74 -3.61
CA GLY A 160 -40.49 -25.22 -3.37
C GLY A 160 -41.19 -25.66 -4.65
N LYS A 161 -41.72 -26.90 -4.66
CA LYS A 161 -42.44 -27.59 -5.76
C LYS A 161 -43.81 -26.97 -6.09
N GLY A 162 -44.28 -27.17 -7.33
CA GLY A 162 -45.71 -27.20 -7.71
C GLY A 162 -45.96 -26.72 -9.16
N THR A 163 -46.05 -27.60 -10.17
CA THR A 163 -47.25 -28.17 -10.83
C THR A 163 -48.09 -27.18 -11.69
N GLU A 164 -48.13 -27.43 -13.01
CA GLU A 164 -49.26 -27.27 -14.00
C GLU A 164 -50.00 -25.90 -14.10
N THR A 165 -50.51 -25.34 -15.21
CA THR A 165 -50.96 -25.74 -16.56
C THR A 165 -51.44 -24.46 -17.32
N GLY A 166 -51.63 -24.52 -18.65
CA GLY A 166 -52.55 -23.66 -19.43
C GLY A 166 -51.91 -22.44 -20.11
N GLU A 167 -51.63 -22.46 -21.43
CA GLU A 167 -52.52 -22.20 -22.59
C GLU A 167 -52.87 -20.72 -22.85
N ARG A 168 -52.46 -20.24 -24.07
CA ARG A 168 -53.14 -19.36 -25.06
C ARG A 168 -53.79 -18.04 -24.57
N GLU A 169 -53.78 -16.89 -25.25
CA GLU A 169 -53.82 -16.56 -26.67
C GLU A 169 -53.74 -15.02 -26.83
N SER A 170 -53.18 -14.56 -27.97
CA SER A 170 -53.53 -13.37 -28.78
C SER A 170 -53.84 -11.98 -28.16
N GLY A 171 -53.23 -10.93 -28.73
CA GLY A 171 -53.72 -9.55 -28.61
C GLY A 171 -52.83 -8.50 -29.28
N LEU A 172 -53.28 -8.01 -30.44
CA LEU A 172 -52.70 -7.00 -31.33
C LEU A 172 -52.67 -5.55 -30.78
N HIS A 173 -51.99 -4.68 -31.55
CA HIS A 173 -51.92 -3.20 -31.56
C HIS A 173 -50.86 -2.57 -30.62
N GLY A 174 -49.95 -1.70 -31.07
CA GLY A 174 -49.79 -0.97 -32.31
C GLY A 174 -49.18 0.41 -31.99
N LEU A 175 -48.44 0.97 -32.97
CA LEU A 175 -47.94 2.35 -33.06
C LEU A 175 -46.50 2.61 -32.58
N CYS A 176 -45.59 2.32 -33.53
CA CYS A 176 -44.41 3.12 -33.80
C CYS A 176 -44.79 4.23 -34.81
N GLY A 177 -44.34 5.45 -34.53
CA GLY A 177 -44.28 6.61 -35.41
C GLY A 177 -43.56 7.71 -34.62
N SER A 178 -42.56 8.43 -35.11
CA SER A 178 -42.07 8.63 -36.47
C SER A 178 -40.73 9.36 -36.39
N GLN A 179 -39.77 8.89 -37.18
CA GLN A 179 -38.79 9.61 -38.02
C GLN A 179 -38.10 10.90 -37.53
N GLY A 180 -36.79 10.92 -37.77
CA GLY A 180 -35.97 12.14 -37.83
C GLY A 180 -34.50 11.83 -38.09
N GLU A 181 -34.16 11.42 -39.30
CA GLU A 181 -32.78 11.38 -39.81
C GLU A 181 -32.14 12.78 -39.79
N CYS A 182 -30.86 12.86 -39.46
CA CYS A 182 -29.95 13.90 -39.97
C CYS A 182 -28.58 13.27 -40.21
N GLN A 183 -28.18 13.30 -41.47
CA GLN A 183 -26.93 12.84 -42.05
C GLN A 183 -26.09 14.08 -42.44
N MET A 184 -24.79 13.87 -42.72
CA MET A 184 -23.78 14.79 -43.29
C MET A 184 -22.97 15.62 -42.25
N GLN A 185 -21.65 15.86 -42.35
CA GLN A 185 -20.60 15.44 -43.29
C GLN A 185 -19.22 15.84 -42.71
N ALA A 186 -18.17 15.21 -43.23
CA ALA A 186 -16.76 15.50 -43.01
C ALA A 186 -16.27 16.70 -43.85
N ASP A 187 -15.34 17.51 -43.33
CA ASP A 187 -14.11 17.91 -44.03
C ASP A 187 -13.11 18.68 -43.15
N GLY A 188 -11.81 18.42 -43.38
CA GLY A 188 -10.63 19.24 -43.00
C GLY A 188 -10.23 19.23 -41.52
N GLY A 189 -9.06 18.76 -41.06
CA GLY A 189 -7.76 18.63 -41.71
C GLY A 189 -6.75 19.54 -41.00
N GLU A 190 -6.18 19.11 -39.87
CA GLU A 190 -4.94 19.68 -39.33
C GLU A 190 -4.19 18.65 -38.47
N VAL A 191 -3.02 18.25 -38.96
CA VAL A 191 -2.06 17.33 -38.35
C VAL A 191 -0.89 18.19 -37.86
N CYS A 192 -0.63 18.19 -36.56
CA CYS A 192 0.53 18.86 -35.98
C CYS A 192 1.75 17.92 -35.99
N TYR A 193 2.78 18.27 -36.76
CA TYR A 193 4.15 17.75 -36.60
C TYR A 193 5.09 18.89 -36.16
N PRO A 194 6.09 18.61 -35.31
CA PRO A 194 7.10 19.59 -34.91
C PRO A 194 8.14 19.81 -36.03
N PRO A 195 8.76 21.00 -36.12
CA PRO A 195 9.76 21.26 -37.13
C PRO A 195 11.11 20.63 -36.76
N THR A 196 11.72 19.94 -37.72
CA THR A 196 13.17 19.68 -37.77
C THR A 196 13.72 20.17 -39.11
N GLN A 197 14.83 20.91 -39.06
CA GLN A 197 15.87 21.12 -40.08
C GLN A 197 16.94 22.03 -39.41
N SER A 198 18.25 21.89 -39.58
CA SER A 198 19.06 21.10 -40.51
C SER A 198 20.53 21.10 -40.05
N ASN A 199 21.27 20.10 -40.54
CA ASN A 199 22.70 19.77 -40.36
C ASN A 199 23.70 20.91 -40.66
N SER A 200 24.89 20.85 -40.03
CA SER A 200 26.17 20.83 -40.77
C SER A 200 27.34 20.21 -39.96
N ASN A 201 27.88 19.12 -40.51
CA ASN A 201 29.29 18.74 -40.67
C ASN A 201 30.23 18.51 -39.46
N SER A 202 30.52 17.21 -39.26
CA SER A 202 31.84 16.55 -39.24
C SER A 202 33.11 17.39 -39.04
N ILE A 203 34.00 16.90 -38.17
CA ILE A 203 35.44 16.66 -38.45
C ILE A 203 36.04 15.79 -37.31
N THR A 204 36.53 14.63 -37.74
CA THR A 204 37.66 13.77 -37.27
C THR A 204 38.19 13.89 -35.83
N ASN A 205 38.21 12.79 -35.05
CA ASN A 205 39.22 11.72 -35.02
C ASN A 205 40.54 12.15 -34.35
N THR A 206 40.84 11.61 -33.15
CA THR A 206 42.08 10.84 -32.88
C THR A 206 42.12 10.29 -31.45
N GLN A 207 42.40 8.99 -31.38
CA GLN A 207 42.96 8.26 -30.24
C GLN A 207 44.23 8.95 -29.70
N THR A 208 44.54 8.76 -28.41
CA THR A 208 45.85 8.23 -27.98
C THR A 208 45.76 7.72 -26.53
N THR A 209 46.27 6.50 -26.39
CA THR A 209 46.42 5.64 -25.23
C THR A 209 47.60 6.05 -24.34
N GLN A 210 47.69 5.42 -23.16
CA GLN A 210 48.88 5.20 -22.31
C GLN A 210 49.13 6.22 -21.19
N ASN A 211 49.67 5.87 -20.03
CA ASN A 211 49.73 4.68 -19.16
C ASN A 211 50.63 5.14 -17.98
N ILE A 212 50.36 4.66 -16.76
CA ILE A 212 51.36 4.40 -15.69
C ILE A 212 52.10 5.62 -15.11
N GLN A 213 52.00 5.91 -13.80
CA GLN A 213 52.86 5.36 -12.72
C GLN A 213 52.56 6.02 -11.36
N GLN A 214 52.88 5.25 -10.32
CA GLN A 214 52.81 5.55 -8.90
C GLN A 214 53.71 6.72 -8.46
N GLY A 215 53.29 7.44 -7.42
CA GLY A 215 54.13 8.31 -6.61
C GLY A 215 53.45 8.55 -5.26
N GLN A 216 53.99 7.93 -4.21
CA GLN A 216 53.66 8.23 -2.82
C GLN A 216 54.16 9.64 -2.49
N ASP A 217 53.35 10.45 -1.82
CA ASP A 217 53.90 11.45 -0.90
C ASP A 217 53.00 11.66 0.31
N GLN A 218 53.64 11.71 1.47
CA GLN A 218 53.07 11.88 2.79
C GLN A 218 52.91 13.37 3.06
N SER A 219 51.72 13.84 3.42
CA SER A 219 51.58 15.09 4.18
C SER A 219 50.29 15.07 5.00
N GLN A 220 50.44 15.15 6.32
CA GLN A 220 49.37 15.35 7.30
C GLN A 220 48.62 16.66 7.03
N PRO A 221 47.29 16.73 7.20
CA PRO A 221 46.59 18.00 7.33
C PRO A 221 46.48 18.42 8.81
N ALA A 222 46.69 19.71 9.03
CA ALA A 222 46.57 20.39 10.29
C ALA A 222 45.12 20.43 10.82
N ASN A 223 45.00 20.33 12.14
CA ASN A 223 43.80 20.55 12.94
C ASN A 223 43.10 21.86 12.58
N LEU A 224 41.85 21.75 12.14
CA LEU A 224 40.83 22.80 12.20
C LEU A 224 39.52 22.13 12.62
N GLU A 225 39.19 22.25 13.90
CA GLU A 225 37.87 21.94 14.46
C GLU A 225 36.81 22.87 13.84
N PRO A 226 35.65 22.33 13.42
CA PRO A 226 34.42 23.08 13.37
C PRO A 226 33.53 22.63 14.55
N THR A 227 33.30 23.55 15.47
CA THR A 227 32.29 23.48 16.51
C THR A 227 30.91 23.21 15.89
N HIS A 228 30.37 22.02 16.12
CA HIS A 228 28.97 21.72 15.85
C HIS A 228 28.10 22.49 16.85
N GLY A 229 27.38 23.50 16.36
CA GLY A 229 26.24 24.08 17.06
C GLY A 229 25.06 23.13 16.93
N GLU A 230 24.68 22.51 18.05
CA GLU A 230 23.38 21.89 18.26
C GLU A 230 22.26 22.93 18.09
N CYS A 231 21.25 22.59 17.30
CA CYS A 231 19.93 23.24 17.35
C CYS A 231 18.88 22.14 17.47
N ASP A 232 18.66 21.72 18.72
CA ASP A 232 17.51 20.95 19.16
C ASP A 232 16.56 21.94 19.86
N PRO A 233 15.27 22.04 19.47
CA PRO A 233 14.30 22.70 20.32
C PRO A 233 13.14 21.75 20.63
N ALA A 234 13.18 21.13 21.82
CA ALA A 234 12.13 21.27 22.85
C ALA A 234 12.20 20.10 23.86
N CYS A 235 13.10 20.21 24.83
CA CYS A 235 12.87 19.60 26.14
C CYS A 235 13.24 20.63 27.21
N ARG A 236 12.24 21.33 27.73
CA ARG A 236 12.44 22.36 28.76
C ARG A 236 12.56 21.64 30.11
N THR A 237 13.72 21.77 30.74
CA THR A 237 13.94 21.38 32.14
C THR A 237 13.10 22.26 33.06
N THR A 238 12.28 21.66 33.92
CA THR A 238 11.54 22.38 34.96
C THR A 238 12.42 22.61 36.18
N ASP A 239 12.55 23.90 36.49
CA ASP A 239 13.18 24.47 37.67
C ASP A 239 12.39 24.09 38.93
N THR A 240 13.08 23.64 39.99
CA THR A 240 12.45 23.18 41.25
C THR A 240 12.49 24.28 42.30
N SER A 241 11.44 25.12 42.36
CA SER A 241 11.18 25.94 43.55
C SER A 241 9.75 26.49 43.62
N ASN A 242 8.77 25.67 44.01
CA ASN A 242 7.58 26.14 44.74
C ASN A 242 6.77 24.97 45.36
N PRO A 243 6.57 24.89 46.69
CA PRO A 243 5.83 23.79 47.30
C PRO A 243 4.39 24.21 47.63
N SER A 244 3.57 24.46 46.60
CA SER A 244 2.12 24.65 46.78
C SER A 244 1.39 24.78 45.44
N ALA A 245 1.26 23.66 44.72
CA ALA A 245 0.25 23.51 43.68
C ALA A 245 -0.22 22.05 43.64
N GLU A 246 -1.54 21.88 43.82
CA GLU A 246 -2.28 20.63 43.66
C GLU A 246 -2.00 19.97 42.28
N PRO A 247 -2.02 18.63 42.17
CA PRO A 247 -1.68 17.97 40.91
C PRO A 247 -2.83 18.06 39.91
N LEU A 248 -2.70 18.93 38.92
CA LEU A 248 -3.47 18.87 37.67
C LEU A 248 -2.89 17.76 36.77
N GLU A 249 -3.08 16.51 37.16
CA GLU A 249 -2.88 15.36 36.28
C GLU A 249 -4.17 15.17 35.45
N ARG A 250 -4.23 15.86 34.31
CA ARG A 250 -5.11 15.47 33.20
C ARG A 250 -4.23 15.37 31.97
N GLY A 251 -3.74 14.16 31.71
CA GLY A 251 -2.91 13.83 30.56
C GLY A 251 -3.53 14.39 29.29
N GLY A 252 -2.76 15.22 28.59
CA GLY A 252 -3.12 15.65 27.24
C GLY A 252 -3.17 14.44 26.31
N PRO A 253 -3.92 14.51 25.19
CA PRO A 253 -3.94 13.46 24.19
C PRO A 253 -2.51 13.15 23.72
N ILE A 254 -2.14 11.86 23.70
CA ILE A 254 -0.87 11.41 23.14
C ILE A 254 -1.03 11.43 21.63
N PHE A 255 -0.17 12.18 20.95
CA PHE A 255 -0.23 12.32 19.50
C PHE A 255 0.92 11.56 18.84
N PHE A 256 0.61 10.63 17.95
CA PHE A 256 1.60 9.91 17.17
C PHE A 256 1.78 10.55 15.79
N CYS A 257 2.87 11.29 15.61
CA CYS A 257 3.29 11.75 14.29
C CYS A 257 3.89 10.58 13.49
N ALA A 258 3.80 10.63 12.16
CA ALA A 258 4.47 9.68 11.28
C ALA A 258 5.98 9.63 11.59
N THR A 259 6.54 8.43 11.80
CA THR A 259 7.99 8.25 11.93
C THR A 259 8.69 8.52 10.58
N ARG A 260 10.02 8.63 10.58
CA ARG A 260 10.78 8.70 9.32
C ARG A 260 10.55 7.48 8.44
N THR A 261 10.49 6.28 9.03
CA THR A 261 10.21 5.04 8.30
C THR A 261 8.80 5.06 7.71
N THR A 262 7.78 5.45 8.49
CA THR A 262 6.40 5.52 8.01
C THR A 262 6.26 6.53 6.87
N ARG A 263 6.88 7.71 6.96
CA ARG A 263 6.91 8.67 5.84
C ARG A 263 7.58 8.09 4.60
N ALA A 264 8.72 7.41 4.76
CA ALA A 264 9.39 6.76 3.64
C ALA A 264 8.53 5.67 2.98
N TYR A 265 7.72 4.96 3.76
CA TYR A 265 6.75 4.00 3.23
C TYR A 265 5.60 4.66 2.45
N ILE A 266 5.07 5.77 2.98
CA ILE A 266 4.07 6.59 2.29
C ILE A 266 4.65 7.11 0.96
N ASP A 267 5.88 7.60 0.96
CA ASP A 267 6.56 8.09 -0.24
C ASP A 267 6.83 6.97 -1.25
N LEU A 268 7.20 5.77 -0.78
CA LEU A 268 7.34 4.57 -1.63
C LEU A 268 6.03 4.27 -2.36
N PHE A 269 4.91 4.26 -1.63
CA PHE A 269 3.58 4.03 -2.18
C PHE A 269 3.16 5.09 -3.20
N MET A 270 3.38 6.38 -2.90
CA MET A 270 3.08 7.44 -3.86
C MET A 270 3.97 7.35 -5.10
N SER A 271 5.23 6.94 -4.93
CA SER A 271 6.18 6.76 -6.04
C SER A 271 5.80 5.58 -6.94
N ALA A 272 5.49 4.42 -6.34
CA ALA A 272 5.08 3.20 -7.04
C ALA A 272 3.74 3.36 -7.77
N GLY A 273 2.83 4.19 -7.22
CA GLY A 273 1.57 4.54 -7.87
C GLY A 273 1.69 5.62 -8.96
N SER A 274 2.85 6.29 -9.08
CA SER A 274 3.00 7.45 -9.97
C SER A 274 2.80 7.10 -11.45
N ALA A 275 2.50 8.11 -12.27
CA ALA A 275 2.19 7.92 -13.69
C ALA A 275 3.31 7.22 -14.48
N GLY A 276 4.58 7.42 -14.08
CA GLY A 276 5.76 6.87 -14.76
C GLY A 276 6.10 5.41 -14.41
N VAL A 277 5.50 4.82 -13.37
CA VAL A 277 5.76 3.44 -12.94
C VAL A 277 4.76 2.49 -13.59
N SER A 278 5.12 1.27 -13.98
CA SER A 278 4.15 0.33 -14.57
C SER A 278 3.20 -0.29 -13.52
N VAL A 279 2.05 -0.82 -13.96
CA VAL A 279 1.14 -1.58 -13.06
C VAL A 279 1.84 -2.78 -12.45
N LEU A 280 2.68 -3.47 -13.24
CA LEU A 280 3.45 -4.63 -12.79
C LEU A 280 4.45 -4.28 -11.67
N GLU A 281 5.14 -3.15 -11.78
CA GLU A 281 6.01 -2.65 -10.71
C GLU A 281 5.22 -2.30 -9.44
N GLY A 282 4.05 -1.68 -9.59
CA GLY A 282 3.14 -1.41 -8.48
C GLY A 282 2.65 -2.70 -7.80
N LEU A 283 2.26 -3.71 -8.58
CA LEU A 283 1.89 -5.02 -8.05
C LEU A 283 3.07 -5.71 -7.35
N ALA A 284 4.30 -5.50 -7.81
CA ALA A 284 5.48 -6.02 -7.13
C ALA A 284 5.65 -5.39 -5.74
N VAL A 285 5.40 -4.08 -5.59
CA VAL A 285 5.39 -3.40 -4.30
C VAL A 285 4.28 -3.95 -3.40
N LEU A 286 3.04 -4.05 -3.92
CA LEU A 286 1.91 -4.62 -3.19
C LEU A 286 2.21 -6.04 -2.69
N TRP A 287 2.61 -6.93 -3.59
CA TRP A 287 2.92 -8.31 -3.22
C TRP A 287 4.08 -8.38 -2.20
N ALA A 288 5.12 -7.56 -2.39
CA ALA A 288 6.28 -7.53 -1.51
C ALA A 288 5.90 -7.13 -0.07
N THR A 289 5.04 -6.13 0.09
CA THR A 289 4.58 -5.71 1.42
C THR A 289 3.76 -6.81 2.09
N GLU A 290 2.83 -7.41 1.35
CA GLU A 290 1.92 -8.43 1.88
C GLU A 290 2.66 -9.72 2.26
N VAL A 291 3.61 -10.16 1.44
CA VAL A 291 4.40 -11.37 1.73
C VAL A 291 5.36 -11.15 2.90
N CYS A 292 5.90 -9.94 3.08
CA CYS A 292 6.71 -9.62 4.26
C CYS A 292 5.85 -9.64 5.52
N TYR A 293 4.64 -9.08 5.46
CA TYR A 293 3.71 -9.05 6.59
C TYR A 293 3.26 -10.47 6.98
N LEU A 294 2.81 -11.28 6.01
CA LEU A 294 2.43 -12.69 6.22
C LEU A 294 3.56 -13.50 6.89
N ARG A 295 4.80 -13.35 6.40
CA ARG A 295 5.96 -14.06 6.97
C ARG A 295 6.25 -13.61 8.40
N SER A 296 6.13 -12.31 8.67
CA SER A 296 6.36 -11.73 9.99
C SER A 296 5.36 -12.26 11.02
N TRP A 297 4.08 -12.29 10.67
CA TRP A 297 3.04 -12.77 11.57
C TRP A 297 3.03 -14.30 11.73
N ARG A 298 3.47 -15.05 10.71
CA ARG A 298 3.76 -16.49 10.86
C ARG A 298 4.95 -16.76 11.76
N TYR A 299 5.96 -15.90 11.73
CA TYR A 299 7.07 -16.00 12.67
C TYR A 299 6.59 -15.71 14.10
N ALA A 300 5.81 -14.65 14.32
CA ALA A 300 5.21 -14.37 15.62
C ALA A 300 4.31 -15.52 16.11
N SER A 301 3.49 -16.10 15.22
CA SER A 301 2.57 -17.19 15.57
C SER A 301 3.29 -18.46 16.03
N SER A 302 4.53 -18.67 15.59
CA SER A 302 5.35 -19.82 16.04
C SER A 302 5.65 -19.83 17.54
N PHE A 303 5.60 -18.66 18.19
CA PHE A 303 5.84 -18.52 19.64
C PHE A 303 4.58 -18.67 20.49
N LEU A 304 3.39 -18.77 19.89
CA LEU A 304 2.14 -18.92 20.65
C LEU A 304 2.12 -20.21 21.47
N LYS A 305 2.66 -21.30 20.93
CA LYS A 305 2.76 -22.58 21.65
C LYS A 305 3.72 -22.53 22.85
N GLU A 306 4.80 -21.75 22.76
CA GLU A 306 5.71 -21.53 23.89
C GLU A 306 4.98 -20.82 25.03
N ARG A 307 4.12 -19.85 24.69
CA ARG A 307 3.30 -19.09 25.63
C ARG A 307 2.19 -19.94 26.26
N GLU A 308 1.49 -20.74 25.48
CA GLU A 308 0.46 -21.68 25.96
C GLU A 308 1.04 -22.70 26.96
N ALA A 309 2.29 -23.12 26.76
CA ALA A 309 2.98 -24.02 27.67
C ALA A 309 3.39 -23.37 29.01
N ASN A 310 3.43 -22.02 29.08
CA ASN A 310 3.79 -21.28 30.29
C ASN A 310 2.81 -20.12 30.56
N PRO A 311 1.57 -20.43 31.00
CA PRO A 311 0.48 -19.47 31.14
C PRO A 311 0.60 -18.59 32.41
N SER A 312 1.79 -18.48 33.00
CA SER A 312 1.95 -17.96 34.37
C SER A 312 1.77 -16.44 34.51
N SER A 313 1.56 -15.70 33.42
CA SER A 313 1.28 -14.25 33.46
C SER A 313 0.23 -13.92 32.41
N ASP A 314 -0.55 -12.86 32.63
CA ASP A 314 -1.36 -12.27 31.56
C ASP A 314 -0.45 -11.60 30.52
N ASP A 315 -0.94 -11.46 29.29
CA ASP A 315 -0.21 -10.74 28.24
C ASP A 315 -0.17 -9.24 28.57
N THR A 316 0.98 -8.59 28.36
CA THR A 316 1.21 -7.19 28.76
C THR A 316 0.40 -6.17 27.97
N ASP A 317 -0.13 -6.57 26.81
CA ASP A 317 -1.06 -5.80 25.99
C ASP A 317 -2.54 -6.15 26.29
N GLY A 318 -2.80 -7.04 27.25
CA GLY A 318 -4.13 -7.57 27.54
C GLY A 318 -4.59 -8.68 26.60
N GLY A 319 -3.72 -9.18 25.70
CA GLY A 319 -4.01 -10.26 24.76
C GLY A 319 -4.30 -9.79 23.34
N ALA A 320 -4.28 -8.48 23.07
CA ALA A 320 -4.66 -7.90 21.78
C ALA A 320 -3.91 -8.55 20.60
N LEU A 321 -2.57 -8.64 20.68
CA LEU A 321 -1.76 -9.26 19.64
C LEU A 321 -2.10 -10.73 19.44
N ARG A 322 -2.21 -11.50 20.53
CA ARG A 322 -2.42 -12.94 20.49
C ARG A 322 -3.82 -13.33 20.05
N ASP A 323 -4.83 -12.62 20.55
CA ASP A 323 -6.24 -12.98 20.36
C ASP A 323 -6.82 -12.40 19.05
N LYS A 324 -6.24 -11.31 18.52
CA LYS A 324 -6.77 -10.59 17.35
C LYS A 324 -5.79 -10.51 16.18
N PHE A 325 -4.63 -9.88 16.37
CA PHE A 325 -3.74 -9.50 15.27
C PHE A 325 -2.96 -10.67 14.65
N ILE A 326 -2.29 -11.47 15.47
CA ILE A 326 -1.52 -12.64 15.02
C ILE A 326 -2.41 -13.62 14.23
N PRO A 327 -3.59 -14.06 14.72
CA PRO A 327 -4.43 -14.99 13.96
C PRO A 327 -4.98 -14.37 12.67
N ASN A 328 -5.25 -13.06 12.63
CA ASN A 328 -5.72 -12.37 11.43
C ASN A 328 -4.70 -12.46 10.29
N TRP A 329 -3.45 -12.04 10.55
CA TRP A 329 -2.42 -11.93 9.51
C TRP A 329 -1.52 -13.16 9.34
N SER A 330 -1.75 -14.22 10.12
CA SER A 330 -1.16 -15.54 9.87
C SER A 330 -2.16 -16.56 9.32
N SER A 331 -3.40 -16.13 9.08
CA SER A 331 -4.52 -16.95 8.59
C SER A 331 -4.28 -17.55 7.20
N ALA A 332 -5.04 -18.60 6.88
CA ALA A 332 -5.02 -19.22 5.56
C ALA A 332 -5.69 -18.32 4.51
N GLU A 333 -6.71 -17.55 4.94
CA GLU A 333 -7.40 -16.57 4.11
C GLU A 333 -6.44 -15.45 3.66
N PHE A 334 -5.64 -14.91 4.59
CA PHE A 334 -4.64 -13.90 4.27
C PHE A 334 -3.53 -14.48 3.38
N GLU A 335 -3.05 -15.70 3.64
CA GLU A 335 -2.10 -16.38 2.73
C GLU A 335 -2.66 -16.55 1.31
N ALA A 336 -3.92 -16.95 1.19
CA ALA A 336 -4.56 -17.11 -0.12
C ALA A 336 -4.61 -15.78 -0.88
N PHE A 337 -4.91 -14.68 -0.19
CA PHE A 337 -4.85 -13.34 -0.77
C PHE A 337 -3.42 -12.97 -1.23
N VAL A 338 -2.40 -13.17 -0.39
CA VAL A 338 -1.00 -12.89 -0.76
C VAL A 338 -0.56 -13.72 -1.98
N ASN A 339 -0.94 -15.00 -2.02
CA ASN A 339 -0.66 -15.88 -3.16
C ASN A 339 -1.38 -15.40 -4.42
N GLY A 340 -2.63 -14.96 -4.32
CA GLY A 340 -3.38 -14.40 -5.45
C GLY A 340 -2.72 -13.17 -6.07
N ILE A 341 -2.14 -12.27 -5.26
CA ILE A 341 -1.34 -11.15 -5.79
C ILE A 341 -0.10 -11.69 -6.52
N GLY A 342 0.57 -12.69 -5.96
CA GLY A 342 1.75 -13.32 -6.55
C GLY A 342 1.47 -13.98 -7.90
N ASP A 343 0.36 -14.70 -8.02
CA ASP A 343 -0.07 -15.35 -9.25
C ASP A 343 -0.30 -14.32 -10.38
N VAL A 344 -0.98 -13.20 -10.07
CA VAL A 344 -1.19 -12.11 -11.05
C VAL A 344 0.12 -11.42 -11.42
N LEU A 345 1.02 -11.21 -10.45
CA LEU A 345 2.34 -10.63 -10.69
C LEU A 345 3.15 -11.50 -11.67
N ASP A 346 3.16 -12.81 -11.45
CA ASP A 346 3.84 -13.77 -12.31
C ASP A 346 3.19 -13.85 -13.70
N GLU A 347 1.85 -13.90 -13.77
CA GLU A 347 1.10 -13.89 -15.04
C GLU A 347 1.44 -12.66 -15.88
N MET A 348 1.41 -11.47 -15.26
CA MET A 348 1.73 -10.21 -15.94
C MET A 348 3.20 -10.17 -16.40
N ALA A 349 4.12 -10.70 -15.59
CA ALA A 349 5.53 -10.77 -15.97
C ALA A 349 5.77 -11.73 -17.16
N GLU A 350 5.06 -12.85 -17.22
CA GLU A 350 5.12 -13.80 -18.32
C GLU A 350 4.53 -13.25 -19.63
N SER A 351 3.60 -12.30 -19.53
CA SER A 351 2.98 -11.65 -20.69
C SER A 351 3.92 -10.71 -21.47
N ILE A 352 5.07 -10.34 -20.90
CA ILE A 352 6.02 -9.39 -21.50
C ILE A 352 6.70 -10.01 -22.72
N LYS A 353 6.60 -9.32 -23.86
CA LYS A 353 7.20 -9.76 -25.12
C LYS A 353 8.64 -9.24 -25.25
N GLY A 354 9.56 -10.16 -25.44
CA GLY A 354 10.98 -9.86 -25.67
C GLY A 354 11.83 -10.07 -24.41
N ALA A 355 12.95 -10.77 -24.58
CA ALA A 355 13.80 -11.15 -23.45
C ALA A 355 14.45 -9.95 -22.76
N GLU A 356 14.86 -8.93 -23.53
CA GLU A 356 15.48 -7.72 -23.00
C GLU A 356 14.49 -6.88 -22.17
N GLU A 357 13.27 -6.68 -22.66
CA GLU A 357 12.21 -5.96 -21.94
C GLU A 357 11.81 -6.70 -20.66
N ALA A 358 11.67 -8.03 -20.73
CA ALA A 358 11.34 -8.85 -19.57
C ALA A 358 12.44 -8.78 -18.48
N GLU A 359 13.72 -8.82 -18.88
CA GLU A 359 14.84 -8.70 -17.95
C GLU A 359 14.93 -7.29 -17.35
N MET A 360 14.74 -6.25 -18.15
CA MET A 360 14.70 -4.87 -17.67
C MET A 360 13.57 -4.67 -16.66
N MET A 361 12.37 -5.20 -16.95
CA MET A 361 11.24 -5.13 -16.04
C MET A 361 11.49 -5.91 -14.75
N ARG A 362 12.06 -7.11 -14.84
CA ARG A 362 12.49 -7.88 -13.66
C ARG A 362 13.46 -7.08 -12.79
N GLY A 363 14.42 -6.40 -13.40
CA GLY A 363 15.36 -5.53 -12.70
C GLY A 363 14.68 -4.37 -11.96
N ARG A 364 13.65 -3.75 -12.58
CA ARG A 364 12.83 -2.71 -11.93
C ARG A 364 12.05 -3.25 -10.74
N CYS A 365 11.36 -4.38 -10.89
CA CYS A 365 10.64 -5.02 -9.79
C CYS A 365 11.59 -5.43 -8.64
N LEU A 366 12.82 -5.85 -8.95
CA LEU A 366 13.82 -6.17 -7.94
C LEU A 366 14.25 -4.94 -7.11
N GLU A 367 14.33 -3.77 -7.73
CA GLU A 367 14.66 -2.54 -7.01
C GLU A 367 13.55 -2.17 -6.02
N TRP A 368 12.30 -2.25 -6.46
CA TRP A 368 11.14 -2.07 -5.58
C TRP A 368 11.13 -3.07 -4.42
N TRP A 369 11.36 -4.35 -4.71
CA TRP A 369 11.46 -5.41 -3.71
C TRP A 369 12.53 -5.10 -2.65
N ARG A 370 13.72 -4.67 -3.06
CA ARG A 370 14.81 -4.31 -2.15
C ARG A 370 14.42 -3.15 -1.23
N GLN A 371 13.73 -2.14 -1.76
CA GLN A 371 13.27 -1.00 -0.99
C GLN A 371 12.21 -1.41 0.04
N VAL A 372 11.25 -2.24 -0.35
CA VAL A 372 10.23 -2.80 0.56
C VAL A 372 10.91 -3.58 1.70
N VAL A 373 11.77 -4.55 1.38
CA VAL A 373 12.45 -5.36 2.40
C VAL A 373 13.30 -4.50 3.34
N TRP A 374 13.94 -3.44 2.82
CA TRP A 374 14.72 -2.50 3.63
C TRP A 374 13.84 -1.69 4.59
N LEU A 375 12.65 -1.26 4.15
CA LEU A 375 11.68 -0.54 4.97
C LEU A 375 11.06 -1.44 6.03
N GLU A 376 10.65 -2.65 5.66
CA GLU A 376 10.08 -3.66 6.58
C GLU A 376 11.01 -3.94 7.77
N GLU A 377 12.31 -4.11 7.52
CA GLU A 377 13.31 -4.28 8.58
C GLU A 377 13.32 -3.14 9.61
N ARG A 378 12.94 -1.92 9.21
CA ARG A 378 12.99 -0.70 10.03
C ARG A 378 11.63 -0.27 10.54
N PHE A 379 10.57 -0.92 10.12
CA PHE A 379 9.20 -0.57 10.48
C PHE A 379 8.86 -1.02 11.89
N TRP A 380 9.41 -2.15 12.32
CA TRP A 380 9.21 -2.70 13.65
C TRP A 380 9.83 -1.81 14.75
N PRO A 381 9.13 -1.60 15.89
CA PRO A 381 9.69 -0.85 17.02
C PRO A 381 10.92 -1.53 17.62
N THR A 382 11.86 -0.72 18.09
CA THR A 382 12.97 -1.21 18.92
C THR A 382 12.46 -1.52 20.33
N LEU A 383 12.89 -2.66 20.90
CA LEU A 383 12.50 -3.12 22.23
C LEU A 383 13.47 -2.67 23.33
#